data_AF-A0A1V3WV38-F1
#
_entry.id   AF-A0A1V3WV38-F1
#
_cell.length_a   1.000
_cell.length_b   1.000
_cell.length_c   1.000
_cell.angle_alpha   90.00
_cell.angle_beta   90.00
_cell.angle_gamma   90.00
#
_symmetry.space_group_name_H-M   'P 1'
#
loop_
_entity.id
_entity.type
_entity.pdbx_description
1 polymer ?
#
loop_
_entity_poly.entity_id
_entity_poly.type
_entity_poly.pdbx_seq_one_letter_code
_entity_poly.pdbx_strand_id
1 'polypeptide(L)'
;MFNVGFGNQGGLNLGHANVGGFNLGGGNVGDHNVGGANVGDANVGVGNVGGHNVGGGNVGDLNVGGGNVGDANRGWGNSGSFNVGFGNTGFGNFGLANQGANNIGIGLTGDNQIGFGGFNTGVGNVGLFNSGSNNIGFFNSGNGNFGIANSGSFNTGIASTGSTNTGVFNAGWATPAGQ
;
A
#
# COMPACT_ATOMS: atom_id res chain seq x y z
N MET A 1 0.23 -19.28 -38.27
CA MET A 1 -0.88 -19.65 -37.35
C MET A 1 -0.75 -21.12 -36.93
N PHE A 2 0.38 -21.54 -36.37
CA PHE A 2 0.57 -22.92 -35.93
C PHE A 2 0.40 -23.00 -34.42
N ASN A 3 -0.38 -23.96 -33.93
CA ASN A 3 -0.56 -24.24 -32.50
C ASN A 3 -0.02 -25.65 -32.21
N VAL A 4 0.55 -25.84 -31.02
CA VAL A 4 0.98 -27.14 -30.51
C VAL A 4 0.14 -27.48 -29.28
N GLY A 5 -0.50 -28.64 -29.30
CA GLY A 5 -1.43 -29.11 -28.27
C GLY A 5 -2.90 -29.01 -28.67
N PHE A 6 -3.81 -29.29 -27.75
CA PHE A 6 -5.23 -29.52 -28.04
C PHE A 6 -6.12 -28.32 -27.64
N GLY A 7 -7.13 -28.03 -28.45
CA GLY A 7 -8.18 -27.07 -28.12
C GLY A 7 -7.76 -25.59 -28.17
N ASN A 8 -6.69 -25.26 -28.88
CA ASN A 8 -6.24 -23.87 -29.05
C ASN A 8 -7.01 -23.17 -30.18
N GLN A 9 -7.59 -22.00 -29.91
CA GLN A 9 -8.21 -21.10 -30.88
C GLN A 9 -7.35 -19.83 -31.03
N GLY A 10 -6.97 -19.48 -32.26
CA GLY A 10 -5.99 -18.42 -32.56
C GLY A 10 -4.66 -19.00 -33.04
N GLY A 11 -3.53 -18.33 -32.81
CA GLY A 11 -2.25 -18.70 -33.41
C GLY A 11 -1.04 -18.61 -32.49
N LEU A 12 -0.04 -19.48 -32.73
CA LEU A 12 1.24 -19.49 -32.01
C LEU A 12 1.10 -19.85 -30.53
N ASN A 13 0.13 -20.71 -30.22
CA ASN A 13 -0.06 -21.24 -28.86
C ASN A 13 0.70 -22.56 -28.67
N LEU A 14 1.41 -22.73 -27.55
CA LEU A 14 2.06 -23.97 -27.10
C LEU A 14 1.43 -24.43 -25.78
N GLY A 15 0.57 -25.44 -25.84
CA GLY A 15 -0.14 -26.04 -24.71
C GLY A 15 -1.60 -26.33 -25.03
N HIS A 16 -2.51 -26.23 -24.05
CA HIS A 16 -3.90 -26.70 -24.20
C HIS A 16 -4.93 -25.62 -23.91
N ALA A 17 -6.05 -25.65 -24.63
CA ALA A 17 -7.24 -24.84 -24.33
C ALA A 17 -7.00 -23.32 -24.26
N ASN A 18 -6.13 -22.77 -25.10
CA ASN A 18 -5.91 -21.33 -25.18
C ASN A 18 -6.84 -20.68 -26.22
N VAL A 19 -7.40 -19.51 -25.91
CA VAL A 19 -8.14 -18.64 -26.83
C VAL A 19 -7.37 -17.34 -26.98
N GLY A 20 -6.92 -17.01 -28.18
CA GLY A 20 -6.01 -15.89 -28.45
C GLY A 20 -4.71 -16.37 -29.08
N GLY A 21 -3.65 -15.57 -29.00
CA GLY A 21 -2.37 -15.84 -29.65
C GLY A 21 -1.16 -15.77 -28.72
N PHE A 22 -0.06 -16.39 -29.15
CA PHE A 22 1.24 -16.30 -28.49
C PHE A 22 1.26 -16.79 -27.03
N ASN A 23 0.40 -17.75 -26.66
CA ASN A 23 0.36 -18.28 -25.30
C ASN A 23 1.28 -19.51 -25.13
N LEU A 24 2.03 -19.55 -24.03
CA LEU A 24 2.80 -20.71 -23.58
C LEU A 24 2.19 -21.26 -22.29
N GLY A 25 1.67 -22.48 -22.31
CA GLY A 25 0.94 -23.13 -21.22
C GLY A 25 -0.54 -23.33 -21.58
N GLY A 26 -1.44 -23.36 -20.59
CA GLY A 26 -2.81 -23.82 -20.84
C GLY A 26 -3.92 -23.08 -20.13
N GLY A 27 -5.09 -23.06 -20.79
CA GLY A 27 -6.30 -22.44 -20.27
C GLY A 27 -6.26 -20.92 -20.26
N ASN A 28 -5.48 -20.29 -21.14
CA ASN A 28 -5.42 -18.83 -21.22
C ASN A 28 -6.47 -18.28 -22.19
N VAL A 29 -7.08 -17.14 -21.84
CA VAL A 29 -7.97 -16.36 -22.71
C VAL A 29 -7.38 -14.96 -22.86
N GLY A 30 -6.91 -14.62 -24.06
CA GLY A 30 -6.11 -13.43 -24.35
C GLY A 30 -4.78 -13.80 -25.00
N ASP A 31 -3.90 -12.81 -25.11
CA ASP A 31 -2.67 -12.91 -25.90
C ASP A 31 -1.40 -12.84 -25.03
N HIS A 32 -0.31 -13.43 -25.50
CA HIS A 32 1.04 -13.31 -24.93
C HIS A 32 1.19 -13.80 -23.47
N ASN A 33 0.38 -14.75 -23.02
CA ASN A 33 0.51 -15.28 -21.66
C ASN A 33 1.53 -16.42 -21.57
N VAL A 34 2.33 -16.44 -20.51
CA VAL A 34 3.23 -17.55 -20.15
C VAL A 34 2.79 -18.13 -18.82
N GLY A 35 2.30 -19.37 -18.82
CA GLY A 35 1.71 -20.05 -17.68
C GLY A 35 0.27 -20.48 -17.99
N GLY A 36 -0.63 -20.41 -17.02
CA GLY A 36 -1.96 -21.00 -17.21
C GLY A 36 -3.11 -20.34 -16.46
N ALA A 37 -4.32 -20.60 -16.95
CA ALA A 37 -5.55 -20.06 -16.40
C ALA A 37 -5.59 -18.52 -16.33
N ASN A 38 -4.88 -17.82 -17.21
CA ASN A 38 -4.92 -16.35 -17.26
C ASN A 38 -6.05 -15.86 -18.17
N VAL A 39 -6.71 -14.76 -17.79
CA VAL A 39 -7.71 -14.05 -18.58
C VAL A 39 -7.23 -12.61 -18.78
N GLY A 40 -6.89 -12.24 -20.00
CA GLY A 40 -6.22 -10.98 -20.36
C GLY A 40 -4.85 -11.24 -20.99
N ASP A 41 -4.03 -10.21 -21.09
CA ASP A 41 -2.87 -10.21 -21.97
C ASP A 41 -1.53 -10.07 -21.23
N ALA A 42 -0.47 -10.64 -21.80
CA ALA A 42 0.91 -10.44 -21.36
C ALA A 42 1.19 -10.82 -19.88
N ASN A 43 0.47 -11.82 -19.33
CA ASN A 43 0.72 -12.31 -17.98
C ASN A 43 1.80 -13.40 -17.96
N VAL A 44 2.62 -13.41 -16.91
CA VAL A 44 3.59 -14.47 -16.62
C VAL A 44 3.25 -15.11 -15.27
N GLY A 45 2.72 -16.32 -15.30
CA GLY A 45 2.35 -17.13 -14.15
C GLY A 45 0.93 -17.67 -14.26
N VAL A 46 0.20 -17.78 -13.15
CA VAL A 46 -1.04 -18.56 -13.10
C VAL A 46 -2.23 -17.82 -12.53
N GLY A 47 -3.40 -17.98 -13.14
CA GLY A 47 -4.66 -17.53 -12.57
C GLY A 47 -4.80 -16.01 -12.46
N ASN A 48 -4.19 -15.24 -13.37
CA ASN A 48 -4.34 -13.79 -13.37
C ASN A 48 -5.54 -13.35 -14.22
N VAL A 49 -6.24 -12.31 -13.78
CA VAL A 49 -7.32 -11.63 -14.53
C VAL A 49 -6.93 -10.18 -14.74
N GLY A 50 -6.76 -9.75 -15.98
CA GLY A 50 -6.15 -8.46 -16.35
C GLY A 50 -4.85 -8.67 -17.13
N GLY A 51 -4.05 -7.62 -17.26
CA GLY A 51 -2.89 -7.56 -18.13
C GLY A 51 -1.56 -7.31 -17.41
N HIS A 52 -0.47 -7.78 -18.03
CA HIS A 52 0.90 -7.47 -17.61
C HIS A 52 1.26 -7.88 -16.17
N ASN A 53 0.63 -8.92 -15.63
CA ASN A 53 0.95 -9.41 -14.29
C ASN A 53 2.09 -10.44 -14.31
N VAL A 54 2.94 -10.43 -13.27
CA VAL A 54 3.99 -11.43 -13.04
C VAL A 54 3.77 -12.09 -11.69
N GLY A 55 3.50 -13.39 -11.68
CA GLY A 55 3.14 -14.17 -10.51
C GLY A 55 1.73 -14.77 -10.66
N GLY A 56 0.95 -14.88 -9.58
CA GLY A 56 -0.31 -15.62 -9.68
C GLY A 56 -1.46 -15.15 -8.81
N GLY A 57 -2.68 -15.39 -9.30
CA GLY A 57 -3.91 -15.02 -8.61
C GLY A 57 -4.15 -13.51 -8.53
N ASN A 58 -3.57 -12.71 -9.44
CA ASN A 58 -3.79 -11.27 -9.46
C ASN A 58 -5.06 -10.91 -10.23
N VAL A 59 -5.79 -9.88 -9.78
CA VAL A 59 -6.94 -9.29 -10.46
C VAL A 59 -6.68 -7.80 -10.66
N GLY A 60 -6.57 -7.35 -11.91
CA GLY A 60 -6.09 -6.02 -12.28
C GLY A 60 -4.81 -6.08 -13.11
N ASP A 61 -4.17 -4.94 -13.31
CA ASP A 61 -3.05 -4.81 -14.24
C ASP A 61 -1.70 -4.54 -13.53
N LEU A 62 -0.60 -4.91 -14.19
CA LEU A 62 0.77 -4.53 -13.81
C LEU A 62 1.21 -4.99 -12.41
N ASN A 63 0.63 -6.05 -11.86
CA ASN A 63 1.01 -6.57 -10.55
C ASN A 63 2.23 -7.50 -10.63
N VAL A 64 3.12 -7.41 -9.65
CA VAL A 64 4.25 -8.35 -9.46
C VAL A 64 4.11 -9.03 -8.11
N GLY A 65 4.02 -10.36 -8.10
CA GLY A 65 3.77 -11.17 -6.91
C GLY A 65 2.42 -11.89 -6.99
N GLY A 66 1.74 -12.08 -5.86
CA GLY A 66 0.57 -12.97 -5.83
C GLY A 66 -0.63 -12.48 -5.05
N GLY A 67 -1.83 -12.81 -5.53
CA GLY A 67 -3.09 -12.52 -4.83
C GLY A 67 -3.41 -11.04 -4.70
N ASN A 68 -2.90 -10.17 -5.59
CA ASN A 68 -3.21 -8.75 -5.53
C ASN A 68 -4.53 -8.45 -6.26
N VAL A 69 -5.32 -7.51 -5.73
CA VAL A 69 -6.55 -6.99 -6.35
C VAL A 69 -6.41 -5.49 -6.54
N GLY A 70 -6.50 -5.02 -7.78
CA GLY A 70 -6.16 -3.66 -8.20
C GLY A 70 -4.85 -3.62 -8.99
N ASP A 71 -4.27 -2.43 -9.18
CA ASP A 71 -3.24 -2.23 -10.20
C ASP A 71 -1.87 -1.87 -9.64
N ALA A 72 -0.82 -2.24 -10.37
CA ALA A 72 0.56 -1.82 -10.12
C ALA A 72 1.09 -2.15 -8.71
N ASN A 73 0.59 -3.23 -8.08
CA ASN A 73 1.10 -3.66 -6.78
C ASN A 73 2.36 -4.52 -6.94
N ARG A 74 3.27 -4.43 -5.97
CA ARG A 74 4.45 -5.30 -5.86
C ARG A 74 4.47 -6.01 -4.51
N GLY A 75 4.20 -7.30 -4.51
CA GLY A 75 4.19 -8.15 -3.32
C GLY A 75 2.95 -9.04 -3.29
N TRP A 76 2.40 -9.28 -2.10
CA TRP A 76 1.38 -10.31 -1.91
C TRP A 76 0.15 -9.81 -1.17
N GLY A 77 -1.03 -10.20 -1.67
CA GLY A 77 -2.30 -9.98 -0.98
C GLY A 77 -2.67 -8.51 -0.83
N ASN A 78 -2.20 -7.62 -1.69
CA ASN A 78 -2.58 -6.21 -1.62
C ASN A 78 -3.94 -5.98 -2.27
N SER A 79 -4.73 -5.06 -1.73
CA SER A 79 -6.02 -4.61 -2.26
C SER A 79 -5.99 -3.10 -2.53
N GLY A 80 -6.34 -2.67 -3.74
CA GLY A 80 -6.09 -1.30 -4.21
C GLY A 80 -4.85 -1.23 -5.09
N SER A 81 -4.24 -0.05 -5.22
CA SER A 81 -3.23 0.19 -6.27
C SER A 81 -1.91 0.75 -5.74
N PHE A 82 -0.82 0.50 -6.45
CA PHE A 82 0.53 1.01 -6.18
C PHE A 82 1.11 0.60 -4.82
N ASN A 83 0.59 -0.45 -4.18
CA ASN A 83 1.12 -0.91 -2.90
C ASN A 83 2.36 -1.79 -3.09
N VAL A 84 3.32 -1.67 -2.18
CA VAL A 84 4.54 -2.48 -2.14
C VAL A 84 4.62 -3.19 -0.79
N GLY A 85 4.66 -4.52 -0.82
CA GLY A 85 4.75 -5.37 0.37
C GLY A 85 3.56 -6.32 0.51
N PHE A 86 3.07 -6.50 1.73
CA PHE A 86 2.15 -7.58 2.07
C PHE A 86 0.86 -7.07 2.68
N GLY A 87 -0.28 -7.52 2.16
CA GLY A 87 -1.58 -7.31 2.81
C GLY A 87 -2.01 -5.85 2.95
N ASN A 88 -1.46 -4.93 2.15
CA ASN A 88 -1.85 -3.52 2.24
C ASN A 88 -3.19 -3.30 1.54
N THR A 89 -4.02 -2.40 2.09
CA THR A 89 -5.29 -1.97 1.52
C THR A 89 -5.26 -0.46 1.25
N GLY A 90 -5.62 -0.05 0.04
CA GLY A 90 -5.67 1.35 -0.37
C GLY A 90 -4.61 1.69 -1.41
N PHE A 91 -3.96 2.85 -1.28
CA PHE A 91 -3.14 3.43 -2.36
C PHE A 91 -1.71 3.73 -1.91
N GLY A 92 -0.72 3.24 -2.65
CA GLY A 92 0.66 3.70 -2.50
C GLY A 92 1.31 3.37 -1.16
N ASN A 93 0.86 2.33 -0.47
CA ASN A 93 1.44 1.95 0.82
C ASN A 93 2.71 1.10 0.63
N PHE A 94 3.70 1.28 1.50
CA PHE A 94 4.92 0.48 1.57
C PHE A 94 5.00 -0.25 2.92
N GLY A 95 5.00 -1.58 2.91
CA GLY A 95 5.22 -2.41 4.11
C GLY A 95 4.15 -3.49 4.30
N LEU A 96 3.69 -3.66 5.54
CA LEU A 96 2.82 -4.79 5.93
C LEU A 96 1.50 -4.30 6.51
N ALA A 97 0.37 -4.79 5.99
CA ALA A 97 -0.96 -4.61 6.58
C ALA A 97 -1.36 -3.14 6.82
N ASN A 98 -0.87 -2.21 6.01
CA ASN A 98 -1.29 -0.81 6.08
C ASN A 98 -2.64 -0.62 5.38
N GLN A 99 -3.47 0.25 5.94
CA GLN A 99 -4.77 0.68 5.41
C GLN A 99 -4.73 2.20 5.23
N GLY A 100 -5.25 2.69 4.09
CA GLY A 100 -5.25 4.11 3.74
C GLY A 100 -4.30 4.40 2.58
N ALA A 101 -3.73 5.60 2.56
CA ALA A 101 -2.90 6.07 1.47
C ALA A 101 -1.50 6.51 1.93
N ASN A 102 -0.48 6.16 1.13
CA ASN A 102 0.89 6.66 1.27
C ASN A 102 1.55 6.37 2.63
N ASN A 103 1.22 5.24 3.26
CA ASN A 103 1.82 4.84 4.52
C ASN A 103 3.13 4.07 4.29
N ILE A 104 4.10 4.23 5.19
CA ILE A 104 5.35 3.46 5.20
C ILE A 104 5.51 2.80 6.58
N GLY A 105 5.27 1.51 6.68
CA GLY A 105 5.29 0.85 7.98
C GLY A 105 4.55 -0.46 8.08
N ILE A 106 4.10 -0.77 9.29
CA ILE A 106 3.35 -1.99 9.59
C ILE A 106 2.04 -1.63 10.28
N GLY A 107 0.89 -2.06 9.77
CA GLY A 107 -0.39 -1.98 10.49
C GLY A 107 -0.99 -0.58 10.63
N LEU A 108 -0.54 0.40 9.86
CA LEU A 108 -1.05 1.78 9.91
C LEU A 108 -2.48 1.85 9.33
N THR A 109 -3.34 2.73 9.84
CA THR A 109 -4.78 2.78 9.47
C THR A 109 -5.30 4.12 8.96
N GLY A 110 -4.43 5.13 8.83
CA GLY A 110 -4.77 6.44 8.26
C GLY A 110 -3.89 6.74 7.05
N ASP A 111 -3.67 8.02 6.76
CA ASP A 111 -2.93 8.44 5.57
C ASP A 111 -1.61 9.11 5.92
N ASN A 112 -0.62 8.98 5.03
CA ASN A 112 0.68 9.64 5.10
C ASN A 112 1.46 9.35 6.39
N GLN A 113 1.27 8.17 6.98
CA GLN A 113 1.94 7.80 8.23
C GLN A 113 3.25 7.05 7.97
N ILE A 114 4.21 7.22 8.87
CA ILE A 114 5.43 6.41 8.90
C ILE A 114 5.61 5.83 10.30
N GLY A 115 5.60 4.50 10.47
CA GLY A 115 5.75 3.87 11.78
C GLY A 115 5.11 2.48 11.92
N PHE A 116 4.61 2.19 13.13
CA PHE A 116 3.91 0.93 13.44
C PHE A 116 2.49 1.21 13.97
N GLY A 117 1.56 0.39 13.53
CA GLY A 117 0.13 0.42 13.78
C GLY A 117 -0.22 0.25 15.24
N GLY A 118 -1.33 0.87 15.66
CA GLY A 118 -1.76 0.92 17.05
C GLY A 118 -0.95 1.91 17.91
N PHE A 119 0.26 2.25 17.49
CA PHE A 119 1.09 3.26 18.16
C PHE A 119 1.14 4.58 17.39
N ASN A 120 0.90 4.62 16.09
CA ASN A 120 0.83 5.88 15.35
C ASN A 120 -0.60 6.01 14.79
N THR A 121 -1.38 6.97 15.29
CA THR A 121 -2.82 7.10 14.99
C THR A 121 -3.18 8.49 14.47
N GLY A 122 -4.09 8.57 13.50
CA GLY A 122 -4.47 9.82 12.83
C GLY A 122 -3.83 9.96 11.45
N VAL A 123 -3.38 11.15 11.06
CA VAL A 123 -2.93 11.45 9.67
C VAL A 123 -1.58 12.15 9.68
N GLY A 124 -0.68 11.79 8.75
CA GLY A 124 0.57 12.51 8.55
C GLY A 124 1.61 12.36 9.67
N ASN A 125 1.41 11.42 10.59
CA ASN A 125 2.32 11.25 11.73
C ASN A 125 3.54 10.40 11.35
N VAL A 126 4.71 10.82 11.80
CA VAL A 126 6.00 10.13 11.59
C VAL A 126 6.60 9.76 12.93
N GLY A 127 6.79 8.46 13.18
CA GLY A 127 7.38 7.93 14.41
C GLY A 127 6.47 6.95 15.14
N LEU A 128 6.48 6.96 16.48
CA LEU A 128 5.70 6.02 17.32
C LEU A 128 4.95 6.75 18.42
N PHE A 129 3.84 6.18 18.86
CA PHE A 129 3.01 6.69 19.94
C PHE A 129 2.43 8.09 19.69
N ASN A 130 2.36 8.57 18.43
CA ASN A 130 1.72 9.83 18.14
C ASN A 130 0.21 9.67 17.88
N SER A 131 -0.56 10.67 18.27
CA SER A 131 -1.99 10.79 18.00
C SER A 131 -2.33 12.17 17.45
N GLY A 132 -3.32 12.22 16.55
CA GLY A 132 -3.73 13.45 15.88
C GLY A 132 -3.08 13.61 14.51
N SER A 133 -2.61 14.80 14.16
CA SER A 133 -2.17 15.13 12.79
C SER A 133 -0.75 15.68 12.72
N ASN A 134 0.00 15.27 11.70
CA ASN A 134 1.29 15.88 11.32
C ASN A 134 2.34 15.93 12.44
N ASN A 135 2.31 15.00 13.39
CA ASN A 135 3.29 14.95 14.47
C ASN A 135 4.52 14.14 14.05
N ILE A 136 5.71 14.63 14.39
CA ILE A 136 6.99 13.98 14.10
C ILE A 136 7.70 13.68 15.42
N GLY A 137 8.04 12.41 15.66
CA GLY A 137 8.78 11.96 16.83
C GLY A 137 8.00 10.93 17.65
N PHE A 138 7.96 11.10 18.97
CA PHE A 138 7.42 10.10 19.89
C PHE A 138 6.40 10.69 20.87
N PHE A 139 5.32 9.96 21.13
CA PHE A 139 4.34 10.30 22.19
C PHE A 139 3.66 11.67 22.02
N ASN A 140 3.67 12.27 20.83
CA ASN A 140 3.03 13.56 20.62
C ASN A 140 1.53 13.42 20.39
N SER A 141 0.74 14.34 20.95
CA SER A 141 -0.71 14.40 20.77
C SER A 141 -1.13 15.77 20.24
N GLY A 142 -2.01 15.80 19.26
CA GLY A 142 -2.53 17.04 18.67
C GLY A 142 -2.04 17.27 17.25
N ASN A 143 -1.64 18.49 16.91
CA ASN A 143 -1.36 18.88 15.52
C ASN A 143 0.04 19.49 15.35
N GLY A 144 0.84 18.96 14.43
CA GLY A 144 2.07 19.61 13.97
C GLY A 144 3.18 19.68 15.02
N ASN A 145 3.20 18.78 16.00
CA ASN A 145 4.26 18.78 17.02
C ASN A 145 5.51 18.05 16.54
N PHE A 146 6.69 18.58 16.86
CA PHE A 146 7.99 17.97 16.55
C PHE A 146 8.75 17.68 17.84
N GLY A 147 9.05 16.41 18.12
CA GLY A 147 9.87 16.00 19.27
C GLY A 147 9.22 14.90 20.10
N ILE A 148 9.24 15.05 21.42
CA ILE A 148 8.85 13.98 22.36
C ILE A 148 7.78 14.48 23.33
N ALA A 149 6.69 13.74 23.48
CA ALA A 149 5.66 13.95 24.49
C ALA A 149 5.03 15.36 24.48
N ASN A 150 4.96 16.02 23.32
CA ASN A 150 4.29 17.30 23.22
C ASN A 150 2.77 17.13 23.07
N SER A 151 1.99 18.02 23.67
CA SER A 151 0.54 18.05 23.55
C SER A 151 0.04 19.42 23.08
N GLY A 152 -0.88 19.44 22.12
CA GLY A 152 -1.44 20.67 21.56
C GLY A 152 -0.96 20.90 20.13
N SER A 153 -0.59 22.13 19.79
CA SER A 153 -0.34 22.52 18.39
C SER A 153 1.03 23.16 18.16
N PHE A 154 1.75 22.70 17.15
CA PHE A 154 3.01 23.33 16.68
C PHE A 154 4.09 23.48 17.75
N ASN A 155 4.16 22.55 18.70
CA ASN A 155 5.21 22.55 19.70
C ASN A 155 6.46 21.84 19.19
N THR A 156 7.63 22.40 19.47
CA THR A 156 8.93 21.80 19.15
C THR A 156 9.73 21.53 20.42
N GLY A 157 10.09 20.28 20.67
CA GLY A 157 10.96 19.91 21.79
C GLY A 157 10.40 18.77 22.64
N ILE A 158 10.54 18.87 23.96
CA ILE A 158 10.21 17.78 24.89
C ILE A 158 9.16 18.25 25.90
N ALA A 159 8.08 17.49 26.03
CA ALA A 159 7.04 17.70 27.04
C ALA A 159 6.48 19.14 27.06
N SER A 160 6.29 19.75 25.89
CA SER A 160 5.66 21.05 25.76
C SER A 160 4.14 20.92 25.59
N THR A 161 3.38 21.81 26.22
CA THR A 161 1.91 21.80 26.18
C THR A 161 1.36 23.16 25.75
N GLY A 162 0.31 23.16 24.95
CA GLY A 162 -0.30 24.38 24.41
C GLY A 162 0.08 24.59 22.95
N SER A 163 0.36 25.83 22.56
CA SER A 163 0.60 26.19 21.16
C SER A 163 1.94 26.88 20.95
N THR A 164 2.63 26.55 19.87
CA THR A 164 3.83 27.26 19.37
C THR A 164 4.99 27.34 20.36
N ASN A 165 5.10 26.39 21.29
CA ASN A 165 6.18 26.38 22.25
C ASN A 165 7.45 25.76 21.65
N THR A 166 8.61 26.23 22.09
CA THR A 166 9.90 25.61 21.80
C THR A 166 10.67 25.33 23.08
N GLY A 167 11.33 24.18 23.17
CA GLY A 167 12.22 23.83 24.28
C GLY A 167 11.77 22.61 25.09
N VAL A 168 12.07 22.61 26.38
CA VAL A 168 11.80 21.49 27.29
C VAL A 168 10.84 21.97 28.38
N PHE A 169 9.78 21.22 28.65
CA PHE A 169 8.79 21.50 29.71
C PHE A 169 8.13 22.89 29.60
N ASN A 170 7.79 23.32 28.38
CA ASN A 170 7.15 24.61 28.17
C ASN A 170 5.61 24.44 28.11
N ALA A 171 4.92 24.83 29.16
CA ALA A 171 3.46 24.93 29.18
C ALA A 171 3.06 26.38 28.83
N GLY A 172 2.42 26.57 27.67
CA GLY A 172 1.97 27.88 27.22
C GLY A 172 1.12 28.57 28.28
N TRP A 173 1.35 29.86 28.51
CA TRP A 173 0.62 30.65 29.51
C TRP A 173 -0.87 30.62 29.22
N ALA A 174 -1.65 29.98 30.09
CA ALA A 174 -3.08 30.23 30.16
C ALA A 174 -3.26 31.67 30.65
N THR A 175 -3.67 32.58 29.77
CA THR A 175 -4.22 33.86 30.21
C THR A 175 -5.44 33.55 31.08
N PRO A 176 -5.47 33.96 32.36
CA PRO A 176 -6.68 33.83 33.16
C PRO A 176 -7.78 34.65 32.49
N ALA A 177 -8.90 34.01 32.17
CA ALA A 177 -10.08 34.73 31.71
C ALA A 177 -10.58 35.63 32.85
N GLY A 178 -10.51 36.95 32.67
CA GLY A 178 -11.19 37.96 33.49
C GLY A 178 -10.29 38.97 34.20
N GLN A 179 -10.04 40.10 33.54
CA GLN A 179 -10.08 41.43 34.18
C GLN A 179 -11.29 42.16 33.63
#